data_AF-A0A353GK54-F1
#
_entry.id   AF-A0A353GK54-F1
#
_cell.length_a   1.000
_cell.length_b   1.000
_cell.length_c   1.000
_cell.angle_alpha   90.00
_cell.angle_beta   90.00
_cell.angle_gamma   90.00
#
_symmetry.space_group_name_H-M   'P 1'
#
loop_
_entity.id
_entity.type
_entity.pdbx_description
1 polymer ?
#
loop_
_entity_poly.entity_id
_entity_poly.type
_entity_poly.pdbx_seq_one_letter_code
_entity_poly.pdbx_strand_id
1 'polypeptide(L)'
;MTTLLNNLQDTSDFNSASFQNSEFYALAQALGHDLEKLSEGEECCTYIEIPTLEEARDLLSRATPEERVVRQQTFFHPAIAMRHRLGQGLHDRGEAMVFANGTLDPADKHSQSNHLPMHVKAISVAQKTIHSGETWDVSVRGDIWGFDEMEELYAMVNVGTLILENGASIAIQGNVFSLVCQEVIAEENARINILPTPFSVDYGAGPMDGPDGIP
;
A
#
# COMPACT_ATOMS: atom_id res chain seq x y z
N MET A 1 55.51 -30.28 4.40
CA MET A 1 56.03 -28.90 4.52
C MET A 1 55.68 -28.19 3.22
N THR A 2 54.54 -27.51 3.20
CA THR A 2 54.43 -26.03 3.09
C THR A 2 54.77 -25.59 1.65
N THR A 3 53.83 -25.07 0.84
CA THR A 3 53.28 -23.72 0.98
C THR A 3 52.00 -23.55 0.14
N LEU A 4 50.94 -23.04 0.78
CA LEU A 4 49.75 -22.42 0.18
C LEU A 4 50.12 -21.01 -0.30
N LEU A 5 49.77 -20.65 -1.54
CA LEU A 5 49.75 -19.26 -2.00
C LEU A 5 48.50 -19.02 -2.87
N ASN A 6 47.51 -18.39 -2.23
CA ASN A 6 46.69 -17.27 -2.68
C ASN A 6 46.24 -17.22 -4.15
N ASN A 7 44.96 -17.59 -4.36
CA ASN A 7 44.08 -16.94 -5.34
C ASN A 7 42.88 -16.36 -4.59
N LEU A 8 43.02 -15.11 -4.12
CA LEU A 8 41.88 -14.25 -3.85
C LEU A 8 41.61 -13.50 -5.14
N GLN A 9 40.72 -14.06 -5.97
CA GLN A 9 40.08 -13.29 -7.03
C GLN A 9 38.98 -12.45 -6.38
N ASP A 10 39.18 -11.15 -6.54
CA ASP A 10 38.26 -10.05 -6.39
C ASP A 10 36.80 -10.45 -6.68
N THR A 11 35.97 -10.51 -5.64
CA THR A 11 34.52 -10.74 -5.74
C THR A 11 33.73 -9.44 -5.76
N SER A 12 34.36 -8.32 -6.12
CA SER A 12 33.71 -7.00 -6.11
C SER A 12 32.80 -6.72 -7.31
N ASP A 13 32.84 -7.53 -8.37
CA ASP A 13 32.12 -7.25 -9.62
C ASP A 13 30.86 -8.09 -9.89
N PHE A 14 30.39 -8.89 -8.93
CA PHE A 14 29.18 -9.73 -9.13
C PHE A 14 27.88 -9.13 -8.60
N ASN A 15 27.90 -7.94 -7.97
CA ASN A 15 26.76 -7.44 -7.20
C ASN A 15 26.30 -6.00 -7.53
N SER A 16 26.79 -5.36 -8.58
CA SER A 16 26.32 -4.00 -8.95
C SER A 16 25.23 -3.99 -10.03
N ALA A 17 25.09 -5.07 -10.81
CA ALA A 17 24.16 -5.13 -11.95
C ALA A 17 22.79 -5.76 -11.63
N SER A 18 22.58 -6.32 -10.43
CA SER A 18 21.29 -6.93 -10.01
C SER A 18 20.42 -6.02 -9.14
N PHE A 19 20.92 -4.88 -8.66
CA PHE A 19 20.17 -3.94 -7.80
C PHE A 19 19.39 -2.89 -8.59
N GLN A 20 19.75 -2.62 -9.85
CA GLN A 20 19.08 -1.61 -10.69
C GLN A 20 17.73 -2.05 -11.30
N ASN A 21 17.26 -3.27 -11.00
CA ASN A 21 15.98 -3.81 -11.51
C ASN A 21 15.09 -4.45 -10.42
N SER A 22 15.20 -4.02 -9.16
CA SER A 22 14.21 -4.44 -8.15
C SER A 22 12.89 -3.74 -8.41
N GLU A 23 11.78 -4.46 -8.22
CA GLU A 23 10.41 -3.92 -8.29
C GLU A 23 10.25 -2.65 -7.43
N PHE A 24 10.99 -2.58 -6.31
CA PHE A 24 11.14 -1.39 -5.48
C PHE A 24 11.47 -0.13 -6.28
N TYR A 25 12.59 -0.14 -7.02
CA TYR A 25 13.08 1.05 -7.72
C TYR A 25 12.20 1.39 -8.93
N ALA A 26 11.65 0.38 -9.62
CA ALA A 26 10.69 0.60 -10.70
C ALA A 26 9.44 1.32 -10.17
N LEU A 27 8.92 0.91 -9.02
CA LEU A 27 7.75 1.54 -8.41
C LEU A 27 8.07 2.91 -7.82
N ALA A 28 9.21 3.06 -7.14
CA ALA A 28 9.68 4.35 -6.65
C ALA A 28 9.82 5.38 -7.79
N GLN A 29 10.35 4.95 -8.94
CA GLN A 29 10.45 5.79 -10.13
C GLN A 29 9.06 6.18 -10.67
N ALA A 30 8.12 5.23 -10.72
CA ALA A 30 6.75 5.50 -11.17
C ALA A 30 6.02 6.49 -10.24
N LEU A 31 6.36 6.50 -8.95
CA LEU A 31 5.86 7.45 -7.95
C LEU A 31 6.59 8.80 -7.98
N GLY A 32 7.60 8.97 -8.83
CA GLY A 32 8.40 10.19 -8.91
C GLY A 32 9.33 10.39 -7.71
N HIS A 33 9.66 9.33 -6.97
CA HIS A 33 10.59 9.40 -5.85
C HIS A 33 12.05 9.47 -6.32
N ASP A 34 12.88 10.17 -5.54
CA ASP A 34 14.29 10.40 -5.83
C ASP A 34 15.10 9.14 -5.52
N LEU A 35 15.58 8.47 -6.58
CA LEU A 35 16.28 7.20 -6.45
C LEU A 35 17.67 7.35 -5.79
N GLU A 36 18.30 8.52 -5.91
CA GLU A 36 19.60 8.78 -5.26
C GLU A 36 19.41 8.81 -3.75
N LYS A 37 18.42 9.59 -3.27
CA LYS A 37 18.04 9.62 -1.85
C LYS A 37 17.68 8.26 -1.29
N LEU A 38 16.89 7.47 -2.04
CA LEU A 38 16.53 6.12 -1.62
C LEU A 38 17.75 5.20 -1.53
N SER A 39 18.72 5.34 -2.44
CA SER A 39 19.97 4.56 -2.41
C SER A 39 20.89 4.94 -1.23
N GLU A 40 20.76 6.17 -0.74
CA GLU A 40 21.43 6.68 0.47
C GLU A 40 20.69 6.28 1.77
N GLY A 41 19.55 5.59 1.65
CA GLY A 41 18.74 5.12 2.78
C GLY A 41 17.73 6.13 3.30
N GLU A 42 17.51 7.24 2.59
CA GLU A 42 16.46 8.19 2.94
C GLU A 42 15.06 7.65 2.62
N GLU A 43 14.06 8.16 3.34
CA GLU A 43 12.64 7.93 3.06
C GLU A 43 12.11 9.05 2.15
N CYS A 44 11.48 8.67 1.04
CA CYS A 44 10.74 9.60 0.20
C CYS A 44 9.25 9.52 0.53
N CYS A 45 8.61 10.67 0.72
CA CYS A 45 7.16 10.78 0.90
C CYS A 45 6.62 11.86 -0.05
N THR A 46 5.63 11.50 -0.86
CA THR A 46 4.93 12.42 -1.74
C THR A 46 3.42 12.25 -1.60
N TYR A 47 2.69 13.27 -2.04
CA TYR A 47 1.24 13.27 -2.15
C TYR A 47 0.90 13.43 -3.61
N ILE A 48 0.20 12.44 -4.18
CA ILE A 48 -0.09 12.37 -5.61
C ILE A 48 -1.59 12.23 -5.85
N GLU A 49 -2.02 12.64 -7.04
CA GLU A 49 -3.36 12.46 -7.55
C GLU A 49 -3.31 11.39 -8.65
N ILE A 50 -4.17 10.38 -8.57
CA ILE A 50 -4.29 9.35 -9.61
C ILE A 50 -5.61 9.57 -10.36
N PRO A 51 -5.58 10.01 -11.63
CA PRO A 51 -6.75 10.45 -12.36
C PRO A 51 -7.63 9.32 -12.90
N THR A 52 -7.11 8.09 -13.00
CA THR A 52 -7.84 6.96 -13.61
C THR A 52 -7.66 5.67 -12.83
N LEU A 53 -8.62 4.76 -12.95
CA LEU A 53 -8.55 3.44 -12.32
C LEU A 53 -7.51 2.56 -12.98
N GLU A 54 -7.23 2.78 -14.26
CA GLU A 54 -6.14 2.13 -14.99
C GLU A 54 -4.78 2.54 -14.42
N GLU A 55 -4.54 3.83 -14.19
CA GLU A 55 -3.31 4.29 -13.53
C GLU A 55 -3.22 3.81 -12.09
N ALA A 56 -4.34 3.79 -11.35
CA ALA A 56 -4.41 3.24 -10.01
C ALA A 56 -4.04 1.75 -10.00
N ARG A 57 -4.51 0.98 -10.99
CA ARG A 57 -4.18 -0.44 -11.15
C ARG A 57 -2.68 -0.65 -11.34
N ASP A 58 -2.02 0.22 -12.09
CA ASP A 58 -0.59 0.13 -12.40
C ASP A 58 0.30 0.58 -11.22
N LEU A 59 -0.14 1.60 -10.47
CA LEU A 59 0.60 2.13 -9.32
C LEU A 59 0.33 1.35 -8.04
N LEU A 60 -0.94 1.11 -7.69
CA LEU A 60 -1.33 0.57 -6.39
C LEU A 60 -1.26 -0.96 -6.30
N SER A 61 -1.11 -1.68 -7.41
CA SER A 61 -1.12 -3.15 -7.37
C SER A 61 -0.07 -3.78 -8.29
N ARG A 62 0.84 -4.54 -7.67
CA ARG A 62 1.83 -5.34 -8.39
C ARG A 62 1.45 -6.79 -8.65
N ALA A 63 0.19 -7.15 -8.36
CA ALA A 63 -0.28 -8.51 -8.55
C ALA A 63 -0.16 -8.99 -10.01
N THR A 64 0.36 -10.20 -10.20
CA THR A 64 0.40 -10.88 -11.50
C THR A 64 -1.01 -11.17 -12.01
N PRO A 65 -1.21 -11.45 -13.32
CA PRO A 65 -2.51 -11.86 -13.83
C PRO A 65 -3.13 -13.04 -13.06
N GLU A 66 -2.32 -14.02 -12.69
CA GLU A 66 -2.74 -15.20 -11.93
C GLU A 66 -3.16 -14.82 -10.50
N GLU A 67 -2.38 -13.99 -9.81
CA GLU A 67 -2.71 -13.50 -8.47
C GLU A 67 -3.98 -12.65 -8.47
N ARG A 68 -4.20 -11.86 -9.53
CA ARG A 68 -5.41 -11.05 -9.68
C ARG A 68 -6.66 -11.92 -9.79
N VAL A 69 -6.57 -13.07 -10.47
CA VAL A 69 -7.67 -14.06 -10.51
C VAL A 69 -7.96 -14.62 -9.12
N VAL A 70 -6.92 -14.93 -8.34
CA VAL A 70 -7.08 -15.41 -6.96
C VAL A 70 -7.70 -14.33 -6.07
N ARG A 71 -7.19 -13.10 -6.12
CA ARG A 71 -7.74 -11.95 -5.38
C ARG A 71 -9.19 -11.67 -5.75
N GLN A 72 -9.58 -11.91 -7.00
CA GLN A 72 -10.97 -11.69 -7.43
C GLN A 72 -11.97 -12.57 -6.65
N GLN A 73 -11.53 -13.71 -6.08
CA GLN A 73 -12.38 -14.57 -5.28
C GLN A 73 -12.73 -13.98 -3.92
N THR A 74 -11.93 -13.03 -3.41
CA THR A 74 -12.21 -12.34 -2.15
C THR A 74 -13.19 -11.19 -2.36
N PHE A 75 -13.13 -10.52 -3.51
CA PHE A 75 -14.11 -9.52 -3.93
C PHE A 75 -15.43 -10.20 -4.31
N PHE A 76 -16.54 -9.75 -3.75
CA PHE A 76 -17.88 -10.34 -3.92
C PHE A 76 -18.04 -11.79 -3.40
N HIS A 77 -17.21 -12.21 -2.44
CA HIS A 77 -17.48 -13.40 -1.63
C HIS A 77 -18.94 -13.35 -1.08
N PRO A 78 -19.68 -14.46 -0.92
CA PRO A 78 -21.10 -14.44 -0.54
C PRO A 78 -21.45 -13.57 0.68
N ALA A 79 -20.51 -13.42 1.62
CA ALA A 79 -20.63 -12.54 2.79
C ALA A 79 -20.68 -11.03 2.45
N ILE A 80 -20.07 -10.61 1.34
CA ILE A 80 -20.03 -9.21 0.86
C ILE A 80 -20.81 -8.99 -0.44
N ALA A 81 -21.27 -10.07 -1.09
CA ALA A 81 -22.05 -10.01 -2.34
C ALA A 81 -23.32 -9.15 -2.24
N MET A 82 -23.91 -9.03 -1.04
CA MET A 82 -25.06 -8.15 -0.81
C MET A 82 -24.74 -6.66 -1.02
N ARG A 83 -23.49 -6.23 -0.78
CA ARG A 83 -23.06 -4.84 -0.95
C ARG A 83 -22.99 -4.42 -2.41
N HIS A 84 -22.83 -5.36 -3.33
CA HIS A 84 -22.75 -5.09 -4.78
C HIS A 84 -23.89 -4.20 -5.29
N ARG A 85 -25.09 -4.28 -4.68
CA ARG A 85 -26.27 -3.51 -5.10
C ARG A 85 -26.42 -2.16 -4.38
N LEU A 86 -25.53 -1.84 -3.44
CA LEU A 86 -25.53 -0.59 -2.67
C LEU A 86 -24.50 0.39 -3.24
N GLY A 87 -24.52 1.64 -2.76
CA GLY A 87 -23.46 2.62 -3.06
C GLY A 87 -22.07 2.11 -2.72
N GLN A 88 -21.93 1.40 -1.59
CA GLN A 88 -20.69 0.70 -1.20
C GLN A 88 -20.22 -0.35 -2.22
N GLY A 89 -21.14 -0.94 -2.99
CA GLY A 89 -20.80 -1.87 -4.06
C GLY A 89 -20.09 -1.21 -5.23
N LEU A 90 -20.28 0.09 -5.46
CA LEU A 90 -19.53 0.85 -6.46
C LEU A 90 -18.04 0.92 -6.08
N HIS A 91 -17.73 1.23 -4.83
CA HIS A 91 -16.36 1.22 -4.29
C HIS A 91 -15.75 -0.18 -4.42
N ASP A 92 -16.45 -1.22 -3.95
CA ASP A 92 -16.00 -2.62 -4.05
C ASP A 92 -15.64 -3.00 -5.52
N ARG A 93 -16.39 -2.51 -6.51
CA ARG A 93 -16.12 -2.77 -7.95
C ARG A 93 -14.93 -1.97 -8.49
N GLY A 94 -14.75 -0.74 -8.03
CA GLY A 94 -13.58 0.09 -8.36
C GLY A 94 -12.29 -0.54 -7.83
N GLU A 95 -12.29 -0.88 -6.54
CA GLU A 95 -11.18 -1.57 -5.89
C GLU A 95 -10.89 -2.93 -6.54
N ALA A 96 -11.92 -3.70 -6.91
CA ALA A 96 -11.72 -4.96 -7.64
C ALA A 96 -11.02 -4.76 -8.99
N MET A 97 -11.30 -3.66 -9.70
CA MET A 97 -10.61 -3.34 -10.95
C MET A 97 -9.13 -2.99 -10.71
N VAL A 98 -8.85 -2.24 -9.64
CA VAL A 98 -7.49 -1.82 -9.25
C VAL A 98 -6.65 -2.99 -8.72
N PHE A 99 -7.15 -3.72 -7.72
CA PHE A 99 -6.38 -4.70 -6.95
C PHE A 99 -6.54 -6.15 -7.40
N ALA A 100 -7.59 -6.47 -8.17
CA ALA A 100 -7.92 -7.83 -8.57
C ALA A 100 -8.13 -7.94 -10.11
N ASN A 101 -9.07 -8.78 -10.54
CA ASN A 101 -9.41 -9.01 -11.94
C ASN A 101 -10.81 -8.48 -12.30
N GLY A 102 -11.23 -7.41 -11.61
CA GLY A 102 -12.53 -6.81 -11.80
C GLY A 102 -12.62 -6.09 -13.15
N THR A 103 -13.82 -6.09 -13.72
CA THR A 103 -14.17 -5.25 -14.86
C THR A 103 -15.23 -4.25 -14.45
N LEU A 104 -15.15 -3.04 -14.99
CA LEU A 104 -16.15 -2.01 -14.75
C LEU A 104 -17.17 -1.99 -15.87
N ASP A 105 -18.44 -2.08 -15.49
CA ASP A 105 -19.55 -1.82 -16.39
C ASP A 105 -19.51 -0.34 -16.83
N PRO A 106 -19.79 -0.03 -18.12
CA PRO A 106 -19.95 1.35 -18.57
C PRO A 106 -20.87 2.22 -17.70
N ALA A 107 -21.91 1.65 -17.09
CA ALA A 107 -22.80 2.36 -16.18
C ALA A 107 -22.10 2.80 -14.87
N ASP A 108 -21.13 2.02 -14.39
CA ASP A 108 -20.36 2.35 -13.18
C ASP A 108 -19.28 3.40 -13.46
N LYS A 109 -18.75 3.47 -14.70
CA LYS A 109 -17.68 4.42 -15.05
C LYS A 109 -18.06 5.87 -14.76
N HIS A 110 -19.31 6.24 -15.00
CA HIS A 110 -19.78 7.60 -14.70
C HIS A 110 -19.78 7.86 -13.19
N SER A 111 -20.33 6.94 -12.40
CA SER A 111 -20.37 7.11 -10.94
C SER A 111 -18.98 7.07 -10.31
N GLN A 112 -18.07 6.24 -10.84
CA GLN A 112 -16.67 6.20 -10.38
C GLN A 112 -15.90 7.49 -10.66
N SER A 113 -16.27 8.23 -11.71
CA SER A 113 -15.61 9.51 -11.99
C SER A 113 -15.82 10.56 -10.89
N ASN A 114 -16.80 10.36 -10.00
CA ASN A 114 -16.99 11.21 -8.83
C ASN A 114 -15.98 10.95 -7.71
N HIS A 115 -15.25 9.82 -7.77
CA HIS A 115 -14.21 9.41 -6.80
C HIS A 115 -12.80 9.57 -7.38
N LEU A 116 -12.67 10.30 -8.50
CA LEU A 116 -11.42 10.58 -9.17
C LEU A 116 -11.18 12.10 -9.22
N PRO A 117 -9.92 12.55 -9.07
CA PRO A 117 -8.72 11.75 -8.86
C PRO A 117 -8.64 11.13 -7.45
N MET A 118 -7.98 9.97 -7.34
CA MET A 118 -7.65 9.40 -6.02
C MET A 118 -6.53 10.19 -5.38
N HIS A 119 -6.67 10.50 -4.09
CA HIS A 119 -5.65 11.21 -3.33
C HIS A 119 -4.81 10.22 -2.53
N VAL A 120 -3.51 10.17 -2.84
CA VAL A 120 -2.61 9.13 -2.34
C VAL A 120 -1.42 9.75 -1.61
N LYS A 121 -1.16 9.29 -0.39
CA LYS A 121 0.16 9.44 0.25
C LYS A 121 1.03 8.26 -0.17
N ALA A 122 2.12 8.52 -0.86
CA ALA A 122 3.06 7.52 -1.33
C ALA A 122 4.37 7.62 -0.55
N ILE A 123 4.83 6.49 -0.02
CA ILE A 123 6.08 6.39 0.73
C ILE A 123 6.99 5.36 0.05
N SER A 124 8.26 5.69 -0.14
CA SER A 124 9.29 4.71 -0.51
C SER A 124 10.49 4.78 0.40
N VAL A 125 11.00 3.61 0.78
CA VAL A 125 12.20 3.49 1.63
C VAL A 125 12.91 2.17 1.30
N ALA A 126 14.22 2.22 1.03
CA ALA A 126 14.95 1.03 0.62
C ALA A 126 15.04 0.00 1.76
N GLN A 127 15.27 0.47 3.00
CA GLN A 127 15.24 -0.35 4.20
C GLN A 127 14.58 0.42 5.34
N LYS A 128 13.51 -0.12 5.91
CA LYS A 128 12.83 0.45 7.09
C LYS A 128 12.99 -0.49 8.27
N THR A 129 13.62 -0.01 9.33
CA THR A 129 13.60 -0.68 10.64
C THR A 129 12.57 0.02 11.53
N ILE A 130 11.66 -0.76 12.10
CA ILE A 130 10.76 -0.33 13.17
C ILE A 130 11.24 -1.02 14.44
N HIS A 131 11.69 -0.22 15.41
CA HIS A 131 12.32 -0.77 16.61
C HIS A 131 11.29 -1.37 17.57
N SER A 132 11.81 -2.10 18.54
CA SER A 132 11.02 -2.85 19.51
C SER A 132 9.95 -1.97 20.18
N GLY A 133 8.68 -2.36 20.03
CA GLY A 133 7.52 -1.64 20.57
C GLY A 133 7.15 -0.32 19.84
N GLU A 134 7.89 0.07 18.80
CA GLU A 134 7.56 1.26 18.01
C GLU A 134 6.45 0.99 16.99
N THR A 135 5.80 2.06 16.56
CA THR A 135 4.79 2.03 15.51
C THR A 135 5.12 3.02 14.41
N TRP A 136 5.17 2.54 13.17
CA TRP A 136 5.22 3.38 11.99
C TRP A 136 3.79 3.63 11.48
N ASP A 137 3.25 4.81 11.80
CA ASP A 137 1.95 5.25 11.31
C ASP A 137 2.10 5.81 9.88
N VAL A 138 1.51 5.11 8.92
CA VAL A 138 1.56 5.50 7.50
C VAL A 138 0.28 6.17 7.03
N SER A 139 -0.67 6.42 7.94
CA SER A 139 -1.97 7.02 7.63
C SER A 139 -1.86 8.41 7.01
N VAL A 140 -2.92 8.80 6.30
CA VAL A 140 -3.11 10.15 5.76
C VAL A 140 -4.51 10.67 6.04
N ARG A 141 -4.63 11.98 6.24
CA ARG A 141 -5.88 12.70 6.49
C ARG A 141 -6.13 13.74 5.39
N GLY A 142 -7.38 14.17 5.29
CA GLY A 142 -7.85 15.08 4.24
C GLY A 142 -7.31 16.50 4.36
N ASP A 143 -6.77 16.88 5.51
CA ASP A 143 -6.22 18.21 5.78
C ASP A 143 -5.11 18.62 4.81
N ILE A 144 -4.32 17.65 4.32
CA ILE A 144 -3.31 17.86 3.28
C ILE A 144 -3.90 18.45 1.99
N TRP A 145 -5.15 18.08 1.65
CA TRP A 145 -5.86 18.52 0.45
C TRP A 145 -7.03 19.47 0.75
N GLY A 146 -7.28 19.78 2.02
CA GLY A 146 -8.42 20.58 2.45
C GLY A 146 -9.76 19.83 2.38
N PHE A 147 -9.75 18.50 2.44
CA PHE A 147 -10.95 17.66 2.49
C PHE A 147 -11.39 17.39 3.92
N ASP A 148 -12.68 17.05 4.05
CA ASP A 148 -13.24 16.53 5.28
C ASP A 148 -12.93 15.03 5.44
N GLU A 149 -13.49 14.43 6.49
CA GLU A 149 -13.24 13.04 6.89
C GLU A 149 -14.02 12.01 6.05
N MET A 150 -14.83 12.47 5.10
CA MET A 150 -15.67 11.61 4.26
C MET A 150 -14.97 11.13 2.99
N GLU A 151 -13.84 11.75 2.64
CA GLU A 151 -13.11 11.44 1.41
C GLU A 151 -12.35 10.10 1.53
N GLU A 152 -12.39 9.30 0.47
CA GLU A 152 -11.62 8.07 0.39
C GLU A 152 -10.16 8.39 0.05
N LEU A 153 -9.27 8.16 1.02
CA LEU A 153 -7.85 8.45 0.89
C LEU A 153 -7.02 7.18 0.85
N TYR A 154 -5.94 7.21 0.09
CA TYR A 154 -5.10 6.04 -0.15
C TYR A 154 -3.73 6.24 0.51
N ALA A 155 -3.20 5.18 1.09
CA ALA A 155 -1.82 5.11 1.55
C ALA A 155 -1.09 3.99 0.81
N MET A 156 0.02 4.35 0.17
CA MET A 156 0.86 3.42 -0.57
C MET A 156 2.26 3.41 0.01
N VAL A 157 2.72 2.22 0.38
CA VAL A 157 4.03 2.00 0.99
C VAL A 157 4.81 1.02 0.12
N ASN A 158 5.96 1.47 -0.38
CA ASN A 158 6.89 0.69 -1.19
C ASN A 158 8.21 0.53 -0.41
N VAL A 159 8.58 -0.70 -0.05
CA VAL A 159 9.72 -0.97 0.83
C VAL A 159 10.59 -2.07 0.26
N GLY A 160 11.90 -1.83 0.14
CA GLY A 160 12.84 -2.89 -0.21
C GLY A 160 12.87 -3.97 0.88
N THR A 161 13.41 -3.64 2.05
CA THR A 161 13.45 -4.52 3.22
C THR A 161 12.77 -3.87 4.43
N LEU A 162 11.75 -4.53 4.97
CA LEU A 162 11.05 -4.12 6.18
C LEU A 162 11.51 -4.99 7.36
N ILE A 163 12.14 -4.37 8.35
CA ILE A 163 12.61 -5.01 9.58
C ILE A 163 11.68 -4.60 10.73
N LEU A 164 10.99 -5.58 11.30
CA LEU A 164 10.09 -5.42 12.44
C LEU A 164 10.69 -6.12 13.66
N GLU A 165 11.24 -5.35 14.60
CA GLU A 165 11.71 -5.90 15.87
C GLU A 165 10.54 -6.35 16.77
N ASN A 166 10.85 -6.98 17.92
CA ASN A 166 9.83 -7.54 18.80
C ASN A 166 8.77 -6.50 19.21
N GLY A 167 7.51 -6.81 18.90
CA GLY A 167 6.37 -5.93 19.18
C GLY A 167 6.27 -4.66 18.32
N ALA A 168 7.12 -4.50 17.31
CA ALA A 168 7.04 -3.41 16.34
C ALA A 168 5.78 -3.51 15.48
N SER A 169 5.27 -2.38 15.00
CA SER A 169 4.10 -2.40 14.11
C SER A 169 4.06 -1.34 13.03
N ILE A 170 3.36 -1.64 11.95
CA ILE A 170 2.85 -0.65 10.98
C ILE A 170 1.40 -0.39 11.34
N ALA A 171 0.99 0.88 11.37
CA ALA A 171 -0.41 1.25 11.56
C ALA A 171 -0.94 1.99 10.34
N ILE A 172 -2.14 1.61 9.92
CA ILE A 172 -2.92 2.31 8.90
C ILE A 172 -4.36 2.45 9.39
N GLN A 173 -4.89 3.66 9.34
CA GLN A 173 -6.19 3.97 9.92
C GLN A 173 -7.08 4.76 8.96
N GLY A 174 -8.15 4.14 8.48
CA GLY A 174 -9.15 4.80 7.65
C GLY A 174 -8.67 5.19 6.24
N ASN A 175 -7.71 4.46 5.69
CA ASN A 175 -7.25 4.61 4.31
C ASN A 175 -7.34 3.28 3.57
N VAL A 176 -7.54 3.34 2.25
CA VAL A 176 -7.25 2.20 1.38
C VAL A 176 -5.74 2.01 1.34
N PHE A 177 -5.27 0.82 1.70
CA PHE A 177 -3.84 0.57 1.93
C PHE A 177 -3.24 -0.36 0.87
N SER A 178 -2.12 0.04 0.28
CA SER A 178 -1.27 -0.81 -0.55
C SER A 178 0.14 -0.89 0.01
N LEU A 179 0.61 -2.11 0.27
CA LEU A 179 1.98 -2.41 0.67
C LEU A 179 2.65 -3.27 -0.41
N VAL A 180 3.73 -2.74 -0.98
CA VAL A 180 4.67 -3.50 -1.82
C VAL A 180 5.96 -3.62 -1.02
N CYS A 181 6.34 -4.85 -0.67
CA CYS A 181 7.51 -5.12 0.13
C CYS A 181 8.29 -6.28 -0.48
N GLN A 182 9.59 -6.09 -0.78
CA GLN A 182 10.39 -7.16 -1.38
C GLN A 182 10.85 -8.19 -0.33
N GLU A 183 11.15 -7.74 0.89
CA GLU A 183 11.55 -8.62 1.99
C GLU A 183 11.01 -8.13 3.34
N VAL A 184 10.46 -9.06 4.13
CA VAL A 184 10.03 -8.81 5.51
C VAL A 184 10.85 -9.67 6.46
N ILE A 185 11.51 -9.03 7.42
CA ILE A 185 12.22 -9.67 8.53
C ILE A 185 11.48 -9.28 9.80
N ALA A 186 10.75 -10.21 10.40
CA ALA A 186 9.90 -9.94 11.56
C ALA A 186 10.27 -10.82 12.76
N GLU A 187 10.41 -10.19 13.92
CA GLU A 187 10.54 -10.86 15.21
C GLU A 187 9.16 -11.20 15.81
N GLU A 188 9.16 -11.72 17.04
CA GLU A 188 7.91 -12.05 17.75
C GLU A 188 7.01 -10.83 17.94
N ASN A 189 5.70 -11.05 17.97
CA ASN A 189 4.68 -10.03 18.24
C ASN A 189 4.62 -8.84 17.25
N ALA A 190 5.36 -8.86 16.15
CA ALA A 190 5.29 -7.86 15.08
C ALA A 190 3.91 -7.85 14.40
N ARG A 191 3.40 -6.66 14.02
CA ARG A 191 2.01 -6.51 13.52
C ARG A 191 1.87 -5.52 12.37
N ILE A 192 0.86 -5.75 11.54
CA ILE A 192 0.28 -4.74 10.66
C ILE A 192 -1.13 -4.47 11.19
N ASN A 193 -1.35 -3.27 11.71
CA ASN A 193 -2.61 -2.83 12.30
C ASN A 193 -3.42 -2.11 11.23
N ILE A 194 -4.51 -2.73 10.79
CA ILE A 194 -5.52 -2.11 9.92
C ILE A 194 -6.65 -1.66 10.82
N LEU A 195 -6.76 -0.35 11.02
CA LEU A 195 -7.63 0.29 11.99
C LEU A 195 -8.81 1.01 11.30
N PRO A 196 -9.99 1.07 11.94
CA PRO A 196 -11.14 1.75 11.38
C PRO A 196 -10.90 3.26 11.25
N THR A 197 -11.62 3.92 10.35
CA THR A 197 -11.70 5.38 10.34
C THR A 197 -12.14 5.88 11.73
N PRO A 198 -11.41 6.83 12.35
CA PRO A 198 -11.67 7.26 13.74
C PRO A 198 -12.99 8.05 13.91
N PHE A 199 -13.71 8.30 12.82
CA PHE A 199 -14.93 9.10 12.78
C PHE A 199 -16.04 8.39 12.00
N SER A 200 -17.28 8.61 12.40
CA SER A 200 -18.46 8.01 11.78
C SER A 200 -18.70 8.62 10.39
N VAL A 201 -18.53 7.80 9.35
CA VAL A 201 -18.85 8.16 7.94
C VAL A 201 -20.34 8.44 7.70
N ASP A 202 -21.19 8.20 8.69
CA ASP A 202 -22.63 8.44 8.60
C ASP A 202 -23.08 9.69 9.37
N TYR A 203 -22.15 10.56 9.83
CA TYR A 203 -22.45 11.66 10.75
C TYR A 203 -23.18 11.20 12.04
N GLY A 204 -22.98 9.95 12.46
CA GLY A 204 -23.72 9.34 13.58
C GLY A 204 -25.17 8.92 13.26
N ALA A 205 -25.55 8.87 11.99
CA ALA A 205 -26.90 8.45 11.57
C ALA A 205 -27.06 6.93 11.35
N GLY A 206 -25.98 6.16 11.54
CA GLY A 206 -25.95 4.71 11.35
C GLY A 206 -26.34 3.91 12.60
N PRO A 207 -26.81 2.64 12.46
CA PRO A 207 -27.16 1.78 13.59
C PRO A 207 -25.95 1.32 14.43
N MET A 208 -24.73 1.71 14.03
CA MET A 208 -23.45 1.40 14.67
C MET A 208 -22.88 2.58 15.49
N ASP A 209 -23.73 3.53 15.90
CA ASP A 209 -23.38 4.53 16.92
C ASP A 209 -23.60 3.93 18.32
N GLY A 210 -22.52 3.47 18.94
CA GLY A 210 -22.56 2.84 20.25
C GLY A 210 -21.18 2.68 20.88
N PRO A 211 -21.09 2.35 22.18
CA PRO A 211 -19.84 2.27 22.95
C PRO A 211 -18.80 1.26 22.43
N ASP A 212 -19.12 0.49 21.39
CA ASP A 212 -18.20 -0.40 20.68
C ASP A 212 -17.50 0.28 19.48
N GLY A 213 -17.93 1.48 19.10
CA GLY A 213 -17.23 2.40 18.20
C GLY A 213 -16.55 3.49 19.03
N ILE A 214 -15.33 3.25 19.50
CA ILE A 214 -14.53 4.25 20.22
C ILE A 214 -13.43 4.75 19.26
N PRO A 215 -13.11 6.07 19.24
CA PRO A 215 -12.21 6.72 18.26
C PRO A 215 -10.86 6.05 18.04
#